data_AF-A0A2E3D445-F1
#
_entry.id   AF-A0A2E3D445-F1
#
_cell.length_a   1.000
_cell.length_b   1.000
_cell.length_c   1.000
_cell.angle_alpha   90.00
_cell.angle_beta   90.00
_cell.angle_gamma   90.00
#
_symmetry.space_group_name_H-M   'P 1'
#
loop_
_entity.id
_entity.type
_entity.pdbx_description
1 polymer ?
#
loop_
_entity_poly.entity_id
_entity_poly.type
_entity_poly.pdbx_seq_one_letter_code
_entity_poly.pdbx_strand_id
1 'polypeptide(L)'
;MNRQENLVNRILELVQERLPQDLGELGQDLRQNLSSVIKESLARMDLVTQEEFEVQTKVLARTRQRLEDLEKQVAALEQQLAPSQENAEQ
;
A
#
# COMPACT_ATOMS: atom_id res chain seq x y z
N MET A 1 -3.16 12.49 12.58
CA MET A 1 -2.10 13.53 12.60
C MET A 1 -0.77 13.04 13.21
N ASN A 2 -0.71 12.01 14.07
CA ASN A 2 0.51 11.67 14.82
C ASN A 2 1.39 10.54 14.24
N ARG A 3 1.15 10.09 12.98
CA ARG A 3 1.86 8.91 12.43
C ARG A 3 3.23 9.20 11.84
N GLN A 4 3.43 10.37 11.23
CA GLN A 4 4.75 10.80 10.76
C GLN A 4 5.71 11.00 11.94
N GLU A 5 5.21 11.57 13.04
CA GLU A 5 5.95 11.69 14.29
C GLU A 5 6.36 10.32 14.83
N ASN A 6 5.46 9.32 14.81
CA ASN A 6 5.78 7.96 15.22
C ASN A 6 6.85 7.29 14.34
N LEU A 7 6.83 7.49 13.02
CA LEU A 7 7.84 6.95 12.11
C LEU A 7 9.21 7.59 12.35
N VAL A 8 9.24 8.92 12.49
CA VAL A 8 10.47 9.67 12.77
C VAL A 8 11.06 9.24 14.11
N ASN A 9 10.23 9.11 15.15
CA ASN A 9 10.67 8.68 16.48
C ASN A 9 11.24 7.26 16.45
N ARG A 10 10.59 6.33 15.73
CA ARG A 10 11.06 4.95 15.59
C ARG A 10 12.37 4.86 14.79
N ILE A 11 12.55 5.69 13.76
CA ILE A 11 13.84 5.78 13.06
C ILE A 11 14.91 6.36 13.99
N LEU A 12 14.56 7.38 14.79
CA LEU A 12 15.46 7.99 15.75
C LEU A 12 15.90 7.01 16.86
N GLU A 13 15.01 6.12 17.31
CA GLU A 13 15.31 5.04 18.25
C GLU A 13 16.27 4.01 17.62
N LEU A 14 16.00 3.54 16.39
CA LEU A 14 16.88 2.60 15.68
C LEU A 14 18.28 3.18 15.42
N VAL A 15 18.36 4.49 15.18
CA VAL A 15 19.64 5.19 15.04
C VAL A 15 20.35 5.26 16.40
N GLN A 16 19.63 5.56 17.48
CA GLN A 16 20.20 5.59 18.84
C GLN A 16 20.75 4.23 19.28
N GLU A 17 20.06 3.14 18.98
CA GLU A 17 20.52 1.78 19.29
C GLU A 17 21.84 1.40 18.60
N ARG A 18 22.21 2.10 17.53
CA ARG A 18 23.41 1.82 16.74
C ARG A 18 24.50 2.89 16.85
N LEU A 19 24.24 4.00 17.54
CA LEU A 19 25.23 5.04 17.77
C LEU A 19 26.02 4.77 19.07
N PRO A 20 27.33 5.04 19.10
CA PRO A 20 28.13 4.92 20.31
C PRO A 20 27.67 5.93 21.37
N GLN A 21 27.57 5.46 22.63
CA GLN A 21 27.00 6.21 23.76
C GLN A 21 27.83 7.47 24.15
N ASP A 22 29.08 7.56 23.68
CA ASP A 22 30.04 8.60 24.04
C ASP A 22 29.78 9.98 23.40
N LEU A 23 28.69 10.14 22.64
CA LEU A 23 28.42 11.37 21.88
C LEU A 23 27.74 12.51 22.66
N GLY A 24 27.33 12.31 23.91
CA GLY A 24 26.90 13.39 24.84
C GLY A 24 25.98 14.47 24.24
N GLU A 25 26.28 15.76 24.50
CA GLU A 25 25.56 16.94 23.99
C GLU A 25 25.66 17.09 22.46
N LEU A 26 26.80 16.75 21.85
CA LEU A 26 26.95 16.73 20.38
C LEU A 26 25.96 15.76 19.73
N GLY A 27 25.67 14.65 20.40
CA GLY A 27 24.65 13.69 19.97
C GLY A 27 23.24 14.27 20.01
N GLN A 28 22.93 15.20 20.91
CA GLN A 28 21.60 15.81 20.99
C GLN A 28 21.32 16.74 19.81
N ASP A 29 22.26 17.60 19.48
CA ASP A 29 22.16 18.48 18.30
C ASP A 29 22.14 17.68 17.01
N LEU A 30 22.96 16.62 16.92
CA LEU A 30 22.94 15.71 15.78
C LEU A 30 21.57 15.04 15.63
N ARG A 31 20.97 14.55 16.73
CA ARG A 31 19.63 13.94 16.73
C ARG A 31 18.56 14.90 16.25
N GLN A 32 18.60 16.15 16.70
CA GLN A 32 17.63 17.17 16.31
C GLN A 32 17.73 17.47 14.81
N ASN A 33 18.96 17.61 14.30
CA ASN A 33 19.20 17.82 12.88
C ASN A 33 18.79 16.59 12.03
N LEU A 34 19.11 15.38 12.50
CA LEU A 34 18.71 14.14 11.82
C LEU A 34 17.19 14.01 11.74
N SER A 35 16.49 14.29 12.85
CA SER A 35 15.02 14.28 12.91
C SER A 35 14.41 15.24 11.89
N SER A 36 14.94 16.46 11.79
CA SER A 36 14.50 17.46 10.82
C SER A 36 14.70 17.00 9.38
N VAL A 37 15.88 16.46 9.05
CA VAL A 37 16.19 15.94 7.71
C VAL A 37 15.29 14.75 7.35
N ILE A 38 15.04 13.83 8.28
CA ILE A 38 14.16 12.68 8.06
C ILE A 38 12.71 13.15 7.84
N LYS A 39 12.23 14.10 8.66
CA LYS A 39 10.90 14.70 8.49
C LYS A 39 10.75 15.34 7.12
N GLU A 40 11.73 16.13 6.70
CA GLU A 40 11.73 16.81 5.41
C GLU A 40 11.81 15.81 4.24
N SER A 41 12.61 14.75 4.36
CA SER A 41 12.68 13.70 3.33
C SER A 41 11.38 12.91 3.22
N LEU A 42 10.75 12.56 4.35
CA LEU A 42 9.47 11.86 4.36
C LEU A 42 8.34 12.73 3.81
N ALA A 43 8.37 14.04 4.09
CA ALA A 43 7.41 15.00 3.54
C ALA A 43 7.54 15.16 2.01
N ARG A 44 8.73 14.90 1.44
CA ARG A 44 8.98 14.89 0.00
C ARG A 44 8.62 13.56 -0.68
N MET A 45 8.37 12.49 0.07
CA MET A 45 7.87 11.23 -0.49
C MET A 45 6.36 11.33 -0.64
N ASP A 46 5.81 10.82 -1.75
CA ASP A 46 4.36 10.68 -1.96
C ASP A 46 3.78 9.58 -1.05
N LEU A 47 3.84 9.81 0.25
CA LEU A 47 3.37 8.88 1.27
C LEU A 47 1.86 8.82 1.21
N VAL A 48 1.34 7.74 0.63
CA VAL A 48 -0.07 7.38 0.77
C VAL A 48 -0.36 6.98 2.21
N THR A 49 -1.44 7.51 2.76
CA THR A 49 -1.91 7.12 4.08
C THR A 49 -2.38 5.67 4.06
N GLN A 50 -2.34 4.98 5.20
CA GLN A 50 -2.91 3.63 5.29
C GLN A 50 -4.40 3.63 4.95
N GLU A 51 -5.13 4.70 5.28
CA GLU A 51 -6.55 4.82 4.94
C GLU A 51 -6.74 4.84 3.41
N GLU A 52 -5.92 5.62 2.68
CA GLU A 52 -5.95 5.63 1.21
C GLU A 52 -5.55 4.27 0.60
N PHE A 53 -4.54 3.60 1.19
CA PHE A 53 -4.15 2.25 0.76
C PHE A 53 -5.25 1.21 1.00
N GLU A 54 -5.92 1.27 2.15
CA GLU A 54 -7.06 0.41 2.47
C GLU A 54 -8.24 0.66 1.52
N VAL A 55 -8.50 1.92 1.18
CA VAL A 55 -9.53 2.28 0.19
C VAL A 55 -9.19 1.68 -1.18
N GLN A 56 -7.95 1.84 -1.66
CA GLN A 56 -7.53 1.25 -2.94
C GLN A 56 -7.64 -0.28 -2.94
N THR A 57 -7.29 -0.92 -1.81
CA THR A 57 -7.42 -2.38 -1.64
C THR A 57 -8.88 -2.82 -1.74
N LYS A 58 -9.80 -2.09 -1.11
CA LYS A 58 -11.26 -2.35 -1.20
C LYS A 58 -11.78 -2.15 -2.62
N VAL A 59 -11.34 -1.10 -3.30
CA VAL A 59 -11.69 -0.85 -4.71
C VAL A 59 -11.21 -2.00 -5.59
N LEU A 60 -9.96 -2.44 -5.44
CA LEU A 60 -9.41 -3.56 -6.19
C LEU A 60 -10.18 -4.87 -5.94
N ALA A 61 -10.52 -5.16 -4.68
CA ALA A 61 -11.32 -6.33 -4.33
C ALA A 61 -12.70 -6.29 -5.01
N ARG A 62 -13.38 -5.14 -5.00
CA ARG A 62 -14.66 -4.95 -5.67
C ARG A 62 -14.56 -5.11 -7.19
N THR A 63 -13.48 -4.61 -7.79
CA THR A 63 -13.24 -4.74 -9.23
C THR A 63 -13.02 -6.20 -9.62
N ARG A 64 -12.26 -6.97 -8.83
CA ARG A 64 -12.11 -8.42 -9.05
C ARG A 64 -13.44 -9.16 -8.97
N GLN A 65 -14.24 -8.88 -7.95
CA GLN A 65 -15.57 -9.50 -7.83
C GLN A 65 -16.44 -9.22 -9.06
N ARG A 66 -16.49 -7.96 -9.50
CA ARG A 66 -17.26 -7.57 -10.69
C ARG A 66 -16.73 -8.23 -11.96
N LEU A 67 -15.42 -8.40 -12.07
CA LEU A 67 -14.79 -9.08 -13.20
C LEU A 67 -15.24 -10.55 -13.25
N GLU A 68 -15.15 -11.26 -12.14
CA GLU A 68 -15.60 -12.66 -12.04
C GLU A 68 -17.09 -12.82 -12.37
N ASP A 69 -17.94 -11.88 -11.94
CA ASP A 69 -19.37 -11.91 -12.23
C ASP A 69 -19.67 -11.66 -13.72
N LEU A 70 -18.88 -10.79 -14.37
CA LEU A 70 -18.98 -10.54 -15.80
C LEU A 70 -18.47 -11.74 -16.61
N GLU A 71 -17.37 -12.36 -16.21
CA GLU A 71 -16.84 -13.57 -16.84
C GLU A 71 -17.88 -14.71 -16.81
N LYS A 72 -18.58 -14.90 -15.68
CA LYS A 72 -19.68 -15.86 -15.58
C LYS A 72 -20.85 -15.53 -16.51
N GLN A 73 -21.23 -14.25 -16.60
CA GLN A 73 -22.31 -13.82 -17.49
C GLN A 73 -21.94 -14.06 -18.96
N VAL A 74 -20.71 -13.73 -19.35
CA VAL A 74 -20.20 -13.99 -20.71
C VAL A 74 -20.21 -15.49 -20.99
N ALA A 75 -19.67 -16.33 -20.10
CA ALA A 75 -19.67 -17.77 -20.29
C ALA A 75 -21.10 -18.35 -20.43
N ALA A 76 -22.06 -17.86 -19.63
CA ALA A 76 -23.45 -18.28 -19.74
C ALA A 76 -24.09 -17.87 -21.08
N LEU A 77 -23.78 -16.67 -21.58
CA LEU A 77 -24.23 -16.20 -22.89
C LEU A 77 -23.58 -16.98 -24.02
N GLU A 78 -22.28 -17.27 -23.93
CA GLU A 78 -21.55 -18.10 -24.89
C GLU A 78 -22.13 -19.52 -24.96
N GLN A 79 -22.53 -20.11 -23.83
CA GLN A 79 -23.21 -21.41 -23.80
C GLN A 79 -24.60 -21.38 -24.45
N GLN A 80 -25.35 -20.29 -24.28
CA GLN A 80 -26.66 -20.13 -24.91
C GLN A 80 -26.56 -19.87 -26.43
N LEU A 81 -25.47 -19.25 -26.86
CA LEU A 81 -25.19 -18.93 -28.27
C LEU A 81 -24.43 -20.05 -28.98
N ALA A 82 -23.92 -21.05 -28.26
CA ALA A 82 -23.32 -22.23 -28.85
C ALA A 82 -24.36 -22.89 -29.77
N PRO A 83 -24.13 -22.95 -31.09
CA PRO A 83 -25.10 -23.49 -32.02
C PRO A 83 -25.35 -24.96 -31.65
N SER A 84 -26.63 -25.33 -31.56
CA SER A 84 -27.09 -26.72 -31.46
C SER A 84 -26.49 -27.53 -32.62
N GLN A 85 -25.33 -28.15 -32.38
CA GLN A 85 -24.70 -29.10 -33.30
C GLN A 85 -25.40 -30.47 -33.30
N GLU A 86 -26.63 -30.57 -32.81
CA GLU A 86 -27.44 -31.80 -32.80
C GLU A 86 -28.39 -31.96 -34.00
N ASN A 87 -28.51 -30.97 -34.90
CA ASN A 87 -29.45 -31.05 -36.03
C ASN A 87 -28.84 -31.49 -37.37
N ALA A 88 -27.63 -32.10 -37.38
CA ALA A 88 -26.94 -32.48 -38.62
C ALA A 88 -26.77 -33.99 -38.86
N GLU A 89 -27.35 -34.87 -38.03
CA GLU A 89 -27.23 -36.34 -38.20
C GLU A 89 -28.58 -37.09 -38.17
N GLN A 90 -29.63 -36.55 -38.79
CA GLN A 90 -30.85 -37.31 -39.13
C GLN A 90 -31.28 -37.08 -40.57
#